data_AF-A0A957ZAU0-F1
#
_entry.id   AF-A0A957ZAU0-F1
#
_cell.length_a   1.000
_cell.length_b   1.000
_cell.length_c   1.000
_cell.angle_alpha   90.00
_cell.angle_beta   90.00
_cell.angle_gamma   90.00
#
_symmetry.space_group_name_H-M   'P 1'
#
loop_
_entity.id
_entity.type
_entity.pdbx_description
1 polymer ?
#
loop_
_entity_poly.entity_id
_entity_poly.type
_entity_poly.pdbx_seq_one_letter_code
_entity_poly.pdbx_strand_id
1 'polypeptide(L)'
;RPWQAVAQAGHELGNHTVRHPCSMNFGFVADSGRTPLEKMTLADIEAEIVQAGERLDEVVPQAAVSFAYPCYQPYVGRGATRQSYVPVVAKHCVAGRGRGERANDPRYCDLFYLWSQPCERMTGAELVGIVEHAIREGRWTILTFHGVHEGHLSIGDGDLAELCAHLDRNRARVWTAPVATVAQRVSHYQATYFDKAVG
;
A
#
# COMPACT_ATOMS: atom_id res chain seq x y z
N ARG A 1 -14.93 -16.70 10.27
CA ARG A 1 -14.55 -15.28 10.10
C ARG A 1 -13.03 -15.17 10.05
N PRO A 2 -12.38 -15.55 8.94
CA PRO A 2 -10.91 -15.66 8.88
C PRO A 2 -10.19 -14.32 9.10
N TRP A 3 -10.76 -13.23 8.60
CA TRP A 3 -10.18 -11.87 8.73
C TRP A 3 -10.12 -11.33 10.15
N GLN A 4 -11.02 -11.75 11.04
CA GLN A 4 -10.97 -11.36 12.45
C GLN A 4 -9.76 -11.99 13.16
N ALA A 5 -9.46 -13.25 12.86
CA ALA A 5 -8.28 -13.92 13.43
C ALA A 5 -6.97 -13.28 12.92
N VAL A 6 -6.92 -12.92 11.64
CA VAL A 6 -5.79 -12.20 11.02
C VAL A 6 -5.55 -10.86 11.74
N ALA A 7 -6.59 -10.07 11.99
CA ALA A 7 -6.45 -8.82 12.71
C ALA A 7 -6.07 -9.00 14.19
N GLN A 8 -6.64 -10.00 14.88
CA GLN A 8 -6.27 -10.33 16.26
C GLN A 8 -4.80 -10.75 16.40
N ALA A 9 -4.20 -11.29 15.33
CA ALA A 9 -2.77 -11.58 15.26
C ALA A 9 -1.90 -10.34 15.00
N GLY A 10 -2.48 -9.14 14.88
CA GLY A 10 -1.78 -7.87 14.71
C GLY A 10 -1.58 -7.44 13.25
N HIS A 11 -2.21 -8.10 12.29
CA HIS A 11 -2.20 -7.67 10.90
C HIS A 11 -3.21 -6.55 10.66
N GLU A 12 -2.81 -5.55 9.87
CA GLU A 12 -3.71 -4.54 9.35
C GLU A 12 -4.56 -5.08 8.19
N LEU A 13 -5.84 -4.72 8.16
CA LEU A 13 -6.70 -4.92 7.00
C LEU A 13 -6.87 -3.57 6.27
N GLY A 14 -6.12 -3.40 5.18
CA GLY A 14 -6.11 -2.18 4.38
C GLY A 14 -7.29 -2.06 3.42
N ASN A 15 -7.62 -0.82 3.04
CA ASN A 15 -8.65 -0.53 2.05
C ASN A 15 -8.10 -0.72 0.62
N HIS A 16 -8.86 -1.39 -0.24
CA HIS A 16 -8.49 -1.65 -1.62
C HIS A 16 -9.66 -1.42 -2.59
N THR A 17 -10.61 -0.55 -2.22
CA THR A 17 -11.93 -0.38 -2.87
C THR A 17 -12.79 -1.65 -2.86
N VAL A 18 -14.05 -1.54 -3.28
CA VAL A 18 -14.97 -2.69 -3.33
C VAL A 18 -14.83 -3.45 -4.65
N ARG A 19 -14.73 -2.72 -5.74
CA ARG A 19 -14.80 -3.26 -7.11
C ARG A 19 -13.47 -3.24 -7.82
N HIS A 20 -12.36 -2.84 -7.19
CA HIS A 20 -11.01 -2.82 -7.78
C HIS A 20 -10.92 -2.03 -9.10
N PRO A 21 -11.50 -0.80 -9.21
CA PRO A 21 -11.54 -0.07 -10.47
C PRO A 21 -10.12 0.17 -11.01
N CYS A 22 -9.90 -0.21 -12.26
CA CYS A 22 -8.62 -0.03 -12.95
C CYS A 22 -8.84 0.56 -14.35
N SER A 23 -7.75 0.90 -15.01
CA SER A 23 -7.72 1.39 -16.38
C SER A 23 -8.35 0.42 -17.36
N MET A 24 -9.01 0.98 -18.37
CA MET A 24 -9.46 0.25 -19.57
C MET A 24 -8.32 -0.44 -20.32
N ASN A 25 -7.06 -0.07 -20.08
CA ASN A 25 -5.90 -0.75 -20.69
C ASN A 25 -5.78 -2.23 -20.29
N PHE A 26 -6.48 -2.67 -19.25
CA PHE A 26 -6.57 -4.08 -18.89
C PHE A 26 -7.77 -4.73 -19.58
N GLY A 27 -7.52 -5.80 -20.35
CA GLY A 27 -8.58 -6.56 -21.04
C GLY A 27 -9.69 -7.02 -20.10
N PHE A 28 -9.33 -7.49 -18.89
CA PHE A 28 -10.32 -7.89 -17.89
C PHE A 28 -11.23 -6.74 -17.39
N VAL A 29 -10.88 -5.47 -17.63
CA VAL A 29 -11.77 -4.32 -17.38
C VAL A 29 -12.55 -3.98 -18.64
N ALA A 30 -11.87 -3.91 -19.79
CA ALA A 30 -12.50 -3.58 -21.07
C ALA A 30 -13.60 -4.58 -21.45
N ASP A 31 -13.40 -5.87 -21.15
CA ASP A 31 -14.25 -6.97 -21.59
C ASP A 31 -15.32 -7.37 -20.56
N SER A 32 -15.28 -6.81 -19.34
CA SER A 32 -16.15 -7.23 -18.22
C SER A 32 -17.30 -6.27 -17.93
N GLY A 33 -17.48 -5.22 -18.73
CA GLY A 33 -18.54 -4.21 -18.51
C GLY A 33 -18.34 -3.36 -17.25
N ARG A 34 -17.19 -3.48 -16.57
CA ARG A 34 -16.84 -2.67 -15.40
C ARG A 34 -16.57 -1.22 -15.81
N THR A 35 -16.96 -0.27 -14.95
CA THR A 35 -16.61 1.15 -15.17
C THR A 35 -15.11 1.33 -14.97
N PRO A 36 -14.35 1.71 -16.01
CA PRO A 36 -12.91 1.94 -15.89
C PRO A 36 -12.62 3.31 -15.27
N LEU A 37 -11.43 3.47 -14.69
CA LEU A 37 -10.99 4.73 -14.08
C LEU A 37 -11.13 5.94 -15.03
N GLU A 38 -10.91 5.74 -16.33
CA GLU A 38 -11.03 6.79 -17.34
C GLU A 38 -12.48 7.27 -17.61
N LYS A 39 -13.48 6.63 -17.00
CA LYS A 39 -14.90 7.03 -17.03
C LYS A 39 -15.46 7.36 -15.65
N MET A 40 -14.68 7.21 -14.59
CA MET A 40 -15.09 7.54 -13.22
C MET A 40 -14.85 9.01 -12.91
N THR A 41 -15.56 9.50 -11.91
CA THR A 41 -15.34 10.79 -11.24
C THR A 41 -14.65 10.59 -9.89
N LEU A 42 -14.19 11.67 -9.27
CA LEU A 42 -13.67 11.62 -7.90
C LEU A 42 -14.74 11.13 -6.90
N ALA A 43 -16.02 11.49 -7.11
CA ALA A 43 -17.13 11.05 -6.28
C ALA A 43 -17.37 9.53 -6.39
N ASP A 44 -17.23 8.96 -7.59
CA ASP A 44 -17.37 7.50 -7.78
C ASP A 44 -16.28 6.73 -7.02
N ILE A 45 -15.03 7.21 -7.05
CA ILE A 45 -13.94 6.60 -6.30
C ILE A 45 -14.09 6.83 -4.80
N GLU A 46 -14.55 8.00 -4.37
CA GLU A 46 -14.82 8.27 -2.96
C GLU A 46 -15.87 7.30 -2.40
N ALA A 47 -16.94 7.03 -3.16
CA ALA A 47 -17.96 6.04 -2.78
C ALA A 47 -17.40 4.61 -2.67
N GLU A 48 -16.51 4.20 -3.58
CA GLU A 48 -15.80 2.91 -3.51
C GLU A 48 -14.92 2.79 -2.26
N ILE A 49 -14.22 3.87 -1.89
CA ILE A 49 -13.35 3.91 -0.70
C ILE A 49 -14.19 3.85 0.58
N VAL A 50 -15.23 4.69 0.69
CA VAL A 50 -16.12 4.73 1.86
C VAL A 50 -16.79 3.38 2.07
N GLN A 51 -17.38 2.80 1.02
CA GLN A 51 -18.05 1.51 1.13
C GLN A 51 -17.09 0.38 1.53
N ALA A 52 -15.85 0.40 1.04
CA ALA A 52 -14.84 -0.57 1.47
C ALA A 52 -14.45 -0.38 2.94
N GLY A 53 -14.35 0.87 3.40
CA GLY A 53 -14.09 1.21 4.80
C GLY A 53 -15.19 0.70 5.73
N GLU A 54 -16.46 0.97 5.42
CA GLU A 54 -17.61 0.49 6.19
C GLU A 54 -17.59 -1.04 6.35
N ARG A 55 -17.32 -1.77 5.25
CA ARG A 55 -17.21 -3.24 5.29
C ARG A 55 -16.01 -3.73 6.12
N LEU A 56 -14.90 -3.01 6.11
CA LEU A 56 -13.75 -3.35 6.95
C LEU A 56 -14.11 -3.16 8.42
N ASP A 57 -14.73 -2.05 8.78
CA ASP A 57 -15.13 -1.74 10.16
C ASP A 57 -16.17 -2.71 10.71
N GLU A 58 -17.10 -3.20 9.89
CA GLU A 58 -18.03 -4.27 10.27
C GLU A 58 -17.33 -5.58 10.66
N VAL A 59 -16.17 -5.86 10.05
CA VAL A 59 -15.41 -7.09 10.29
C VAL A 59 -14.42 -6.91 11.44
N VAL A 60 -13.63 -5.83 11.39
CA VAL A 60 -12.62 -5.44 12.38
C VAL A 60 -12.60 -3.91 12.47
N PRO A 61 -13.14 -3.31 13.54
CA PRO A 61 -12.99 -1.87 13.77
C PRO A 61 -11.50 -1.51 13.94
N GLN A 62 -10.99 -0.59 13.11
CA GLN A 62 -9.59 -0.17 13.13
C GLN A 62 -9.48 1.34 13.34
N ALA A 63 -8.59 1.78 14.23
CA ALA A 63 -8.37 3.21 14.48
C ALA A 63 -7.67 3.93 13.31
N ALA A 64 -6.95 3.18 12.49
CA ALA A 64 -6.22 3.69 11.33
C ALA A 64 -6.16 2.62 10.25
N VAL A 65 -6.37 3.03 9.00
CA VAL A 65 -6.34 2.16 7.82
C VAL A 65 -5.51 2.80 6.72
N SER A 66 -4.66 2.00 6.07
CA SER A 66 -3.95 2.38 4.85
C SER A 66 -4.74 1.94 3.61
N PHE A 67 -4.46 2.60 2.49
CA PHE A 67 -5.06 2.32 1.20
C PHE A 67 -4.05 1.69 0.24
N ALA A 68 -4.48 0.70 -0.55
CA ALA A 68 -3.74 0.20 -1.69
C ALA A 68 -4.44 0.61 -2.97
N TYR A 69 -3.75 1.34 -3.86
CA TYR A 69 -4.33 1.76 -5.14
C TYR A 69 -4.54 0.53 -6.04
N PRO A 70 -5.77 0.22 -6.50
CA PRO A 70 -6.01 -0.84 -7.47
C PRO A 70 -5.14 -0.66 -8.71
N CYS A 71 -4.45 -1.72 -9.11
CA CYS A 71 -3.47 -1.70 -10.22
C CYS A 71 -2.40 -0.58 -10.11
N TYR A 72 -2.16 -0.03 -8.91
CA TYR A 72 -1.28 1.12 -8.66
C TYR A 72 -1.67 2.42 -9.37
N GLN A 73 -2.95 2.62 -9.71
CA GLN A 73 -3.40 3.73 -10.56
C GLN A 73 -4.13 4.82 -9.77
N PRO A 74 -3.49 5.97 -9.45
CA PRO A 74 -4.05 6.98 -8.55
C PRO A 74 -4.89 8.06 -9.24
N TYR A 75 -5.59 7.73 -10.32
CA TYR A 75 -6.28 8.73 -11.14
C TYR A 75 -7.67 8.31 -11.62
N VAL A 76 -8.48 9.31 -11.94
CA VAL A 76 -9.71 9.19 -12.72
C VAL A 76 -9.65 10.07 -13.97
N GLY A 77 -10.54 9.85 -14.92
CA GLY A 77 -10.58 10.61 -16.18
C GLY A 77 -9.40 10.31 -17.10
N ARG A 78 -9.26 11.09 -18.18
CA ARG A 78 -8.23 10.88 -19.22
C ARG A 78 -7.84 12.20 -19.88
N GLY A 79 -6.65 12.25 -20.49
CA GLY A 79 -6.17 13.44 -21.19
C GLY A 79 -6.17 14.67 -20.29
N ALA A 80 -6.64 15.81 -20.80
CA ALA A 80 -6.67 17.07 -20.07
C ALA A 80 -7.62 17.09 -18.85
N THR A 81 -8.54 16.13 -18.73
CA THR A 81 -9.47 16.02 -17.58
C THR A 81 -9.02 14.97 -16.56
N ARG A 82 -7.82 14.40 -16.72
CA ARG A 82 -7.29 13.42 -15.77
C ARG A 82 -7.00 14.08 -14.42
N GLN A 83 -7.53 13.50 -13.35
CA GLN A 83 -7.38 14.01 -11.99
C GLN A 83 -6.79 12.94 -11.08
N SER A 84 -5.88 13.35 -10.19
CA SER A 84 -5.41 12.49 -9.11
C SER A 84 -6.52 12.31 -8.08
N TYR A 85 -6.73 11.08 -7.60
CA TYR A 85 -7.60 10.80 -6.46
C TYR A 85 -6.81 10.59 -5.15
N VAL A 86 -5.49 10.84 -5.13
CA VAL A 86 -4.69 10.85 -3.89
C VAL A 86 -5.32 11.76 -2.81
N PRO A 87 -5.81 12.98 -3.12
CA PRO A 87 -6.46 13.81 -2.11
C PRO A 87 -7.77 13.22 -1.58
N VAL A 88 -8.45 12.35 -2.34
CA VAL A 88 -9.65 11.64 -1.88
C VAL A 88 -9.24 10.58 -0.86
N VAL A 89 -8.19 9.81 -1.13
CA VAL A 89 -7.63 8.82 -0.18
C VAL A 89 -7.24 9.50 1.14
N ALA A 90 -6.63 10.69 1.08
CA ALA A 90 -6.21 11.45 2.25
C ALA A 90 -7.35 11.86 3.20
N LYS A 91 -8.61 11.89 2.73
CA LYS A 91 -9.77 12.17 3.59
C LYS A 91 -10.17 10.96 4.46
N HIS A 92 -9.85 9.75 4.02
CA HIS A 92 -10.44 8.50 4.54
C HIS A 92 -9.42 7.52 5.11
N CYS A 93 -8.14 7.68 4.80
CA CYS A 93 -7.08 6.76 5.19
C CYS A 93 -5.89 7.53 5.76
N VAL A 94 -5.06 6.89 6.59
CA VAL A 94 -3.86 7.53 7.16
C VAL A 94 -2.65 7.46 6.22
N ALA A 95 -2.72 6.59 5.21
CA ALA A 95 -1.70 6.39 4.21
C ALA A 95 -2.28 5.75 2.95
N GLY A 96 -1.57 5.87 1.82
CA GLY A 96 -1.91 5.18 0.58
C GLY A 96 -0.66 4.70 -0.14
N ARG A 97 -0.63 3.47 -0.64
CA ARG A 97 0.53 2.88 -1.33
C ARG A 97 0.27 2.59 -2.81
N GLY A 98 0.98 3.30 -3.67
CA GLY A 98 1.05 3.07 -5.12
C GLY A 98 2.28 2.24 -5.48
N ARG A 99 2.74 2.36 -6.73
CA ARG A 99 4.00 1.75 -7.20
C ARG A 99 5.07 2.84 -7.29
N GLY A 100 6.30 2.50 -6.91
CA GLY A 100 7.44 3.39 -7.10
C GLY A 100 8.73 2.65 -7.39
N GLU A 101 9.79 3.44 -7.63
CA GLU A 101 11.08 2.94 -8.10
C GLU A 101 12.11 2.76 -6.97
N ARG A 102 11.82 3.29 -5.78
CA ARG A 102 12.74 3.33 -4.63
C ARG A 102 11.99 3.20 -3.31
N ALA A 103 12.73 2.87 -2.26
CA ALA A 103 12.24 2.97 -0.89
C ALA A 103 11.90 4.43 -0.52
N ASN A 104 10.99 4.60 0.42
CA ASN A 104 10.47 5.89 0.85
C ASN A 104 11.46 6.59 1.78
N ASP A 105 11.79 7.85 1.46
CA ASP A 105 12.54 8.71 2.37
C ASP A 105 11.59 9.27 3.44
N PRO A 106 11.79 8.98 4.73
CA PRO A 106 10.85 9.38 5.78
C PRO A 106 10.70 10.91 5.90
N ARG A 107 11.65 11.70 5.38
CA ARG A 107 11.56 13.16 5.41
C ARG A 107 10.60 13.73 4.36
N TYR A 108 10.45 13.04 3.23
CA TYR A 108 9.86 13.64 2.02
C TYR A 108 8.76 12.80 1.37
N CYS A 109 8.59 11.53 1.74
CA CYS A 109 7.58 10.70 1.12
C CYS A 109 6.18 11.27 1.35
N ASP A 110 5.37 11.29 0.30
CA ASP A 110 3.94 11.55 0.38
C ASP A 110 3.26 10.34 1.03
N LEU A 111 2.73 10.52 2.25
CA LEU A 111 2.08 9.44 2.99
C LEU A 111 0.84 8.89 2.28
N PHE A 112 0.19 9.69 1.44
CA PHE A 112 -1.00 9.27 0.69
C PHE A 112 -0.65 8.69 -0.68
N TYR A 113 0.62 8.76 -1.10
CA TYR A 113 1.14 8.10 -2.29
C TYR A 113 2.54 7.50 -2.06
N LEU A 114 2.63 6.61 -1.08
CA LEU A 114 3.82 5.86 -0.74
C LEU A 114 4.21 4.91 -1.87
N TRP A 115 5.51 4.73 -2.03
CA TRP A 115 6.06 3.83 -3.02
C TRP A 115 6.17 2.42 -2.46
N SER A 116 5.48 1.48 -3.09
CA SER A 116 5.63 0.05 -2.82
C SER A 116 6.25 -0.67 -4.02
N GLN A 117 6.98 -1.74 -3.73
CA GLN A 117 7.65 -2.57 -4.71
C GLN A 117 6.86 -3.88 -4.90
N PRO A 118 6.32 -4.13 -6.10
CA PRO A 118 5.77 -5.42 -6.47
C PRO A 118 6.88 -6.47 -6.47
N CYS A 119 6.65 -7.60 -5.80
CA CYS A 119 7.65 -8.64 -5.56
C CYS A 119 7.38 -9.93 -6.32
N GLU A 120 6.58 -9.89 -7.39
CA GLU A 120 6.15 -11.11 -8.08
C GLU A 120 7.35 -11.91 -8.58
N ARG A 121 7.38 -13.22 -8.25
CA ARG A 121 8.40 -14.17 -8.69
C ARG A 121 9.83 -13.86 -8.20
N MET A 122 10.00 -12.98 -7.23
CA MET A 122 11.30 -12.73 -6.60
C MET A 122 11.67 -13.85 -5.64
N THR A 123 12.95 -14.18 -5.61
CA THR A 123 13.58 -15.10 -4.66
C THR A 123 13.76 -14.46 -3.27
N GLY A 124 13.92 -15.28 -2.24
CA GLY A 124 14.22 -14.80 -0.88
C GLY A 124 15.44 -13.86 -0.82
N ALA A 125 16.50 -14.20 -1.54
CA ALA A 125 17.70 -13.37 -1.66
C ALA A 125 17.43 -11.99 -2.27
N GLU A 126 16.59 -11.91 -3.32
CA GLU A 126 16.19 -10.63 -3.93
C GLU A 126 15.35 -9.79 -2.96
N LEU A 127 14.42 -10.42 -2.22
CA LEU A 127 13.62 -9.74 -1.20
C LEU A 127 14.49 -9.16 -0.08
N VAL A 128 15.45 -9.94 0.42
CA VAL A 128 16.44 -9.48 1.41
C VAL A 128 17.28 -8.33 0.85
N GLY A 129 17.69 -8.42 -0.42
CA GLY A 129 18.43 -7.35 -1.10
C GLY A 129 17.69 -6.01 -1.10
N ILE A 130 16.37 -6.01 -1.31
CA ILE A 130 15.54 -4.79 -1.25
C ILE A 130 15.54 -4.20 0.16
N VAL A 131 15.40 -5.03 1.19
CA VAL A 131 15.42 -4.59 2.60
C VAL A 131 16.77 -3.97 2.96
N GLU A 132 17.87 -4.65 2.63
CA GLU A 132 19.22 -4.16 2.93
C GLU A 132 19.55 -2.86 2.20
N HIS A 133 19.07 -2.73 0.96
CA HIS A 133 19.24 -1.49 0.21
C HIS A 133 18.51 -0.32 0.90
N ALA A 134 17.28 -0.53 1.38
CA ALA A 134 16.54 0.50 2.10
C ALA A 134 17.23 0.90 3.41
N ILE A 135 17.76 -0.07 4.16
CA ILE A 135 18.50 0.19 5.41
C ILE A 135 19.74 1.05 5.14
N ARG A 136 20.53 0.70 4.12
CA ARG A 136 21.73 1.45 3.74
C ARG A 136 21.41 2.91 3.38
N GLU A 137 20.22 3.18 2.85
CA GLU A 137 19.78 4.54 2.49
C GLU A 137 19.07 5.28 3.64
N GLY A 138 18.86 4.63 4.79
CA GLY A 138 18.08 5.21 5.89
C GLY A 138 16.60 5.39 5.53
N ARG A 139 16.08 4.50 4.69
CA ARG A 139 14.73 4.55 4.11
C ARG A 139 13.88 3.39 4.58
N TRP A 140 12.57 3.49 4.33
CA TRP A 140 11.63 2.40 4.61
C TRP A 140 10.98 1.91 3.31
N THR A 141 10.87 0.59 3.18
CA THR A 141 10.34 -0.05 1.98
C THR A 141 9.02 -0.76 2.28
N ILE A 142 8.14 -0.82 1.28
CA ILE A 142 6.88 -1.57 1.33
C ILE A 142 6.95 -2.63 0.24
N LEU A 143 6.95 -3.90 0.65
CA LEU A 143 6.94 -5.04 -0.27
C LEU A 143 5.49 -5.44 -0.54
N THR A 144 5.13 -5.61 -1.81
CA THR A 144 3.78 -6.03 -2.21
C THR A 144 3.80 -7.47 -2.72
N PHE A 145 3.01 -8.31 -2.08
CA PHE A 145 2.78 -9.70 -2.47
C PHE A 145 1.32 -9.87 -2.89
N HIS A 146 1.09 -10.52 -4.04
CA HIS A 146 -0.25 -10.87 -4.50
C HIS A 146 -0.72 -12.24 -3.99
N GLY A 147 0.23 -13.10 -3.62
CA GLY A 147 0.00 -14.43 -3.07
C GLY A 147 1.32 -15.07 -2.66
N VAL A 148 1.24 -16.10 -1.82
CA VAL A 148 2.40 -16.86 -1.35
C VAL A 148 2.12 -18.32 -1.67
N HIS A 149 2.87 -18.89 -2.61
CA HIS A 149 2.63 -20.22 -3.15
C HIS A 149 1.22 -20.43 -3.77
N GLU A 150 0.47 -19.36 -4.03
CA GLU A 150 -0.88 -19.41 -4.59
C GLU A 150 -1.19 -18.23 -5.52
N GLY A 151 -2.05 -18.43 -6.51
CA GLY A 151 -2.40 -17.39 -7.49
C GLY A 151 -1.36 -17.23 -8.62
N HIS A 152 -1.53 -16.18 -9.43
CA HIS A 152 -0.81 -16.01 -10.71
C HIS A 152 0.44 -15.10 -10.63
N LEU A 153 0.62 -14.43 -9.49
CA LEU A 153 1.67 -13.44 -9.21
C LEU A 153 2.35 -13.69 -7.85
N SER A 154 2.50 -14.96 -7.48
CA SER A 154 3.04 -15.35 -6.19
C SER A 154 4.57 -15.33 -6.13
N ILE A 155 5.05 -15.27 -4.89
CA ILE A 155 6.40 -15.72 -4.50
C ILE A 155 6.33 -17.13 -3.91
N GLY A 156 7.48 -17.80 -3.77
CA GLY A 156 7.56 -19.05 -3.02
C GLY A 156 7.33 -18.86 -1.53
N ASP A 157 6.83 -19.90 -0.86
CA ASP A 157 6.76 -19.97 0.61
C ASP A 157 8.16 -19.96 1.24
N GLY A 158 9.11 -20.67 0.64
CA GLY A 158 10.53 -20.64 1.02
C GLY A 158 11.15 -19.24 0.90
N ASP A 159 10.78 -18.48 -0.13
CA ASP A 159 11.27 -17.11 -0.36
C ASP A 159 10.75 -16.15 0.73
N LEU A 160 9.46 -16.26 1.08
CA LEU A 160 8.90 -15.49 2.19
C LEU A 160 9.53 -15.89 3.53
N ALA A 161 9.73 -17.19 3.76
CA ALA A 161 10.33 -17.70 4.99
C ALA A 161 11.77 -17.18 5.16
N GLU A 162 12.55 -17.13 4.09
CA GLU A 162 13.90 -16.56 4.10
C GLU A 162 13.88 -15.07 4.48
N LEU A 163 13.00 -14.27 3.85
CA LEU A 163 12.80 -12.87 4.19
C LEU A 163 12.41 -12.70 5.67
N CYS A 164 11.42 -13.45 6.15
CA CYS A 164 10.98 -13.40 7.54
C CYS A 164 12.10 -13.75 8.52
N ALA A 165 12.88 -14.79 8.23
CA ALA A 165 14.02 -15.18 9.05
C ALA A 165 15.12 -14.11 9.06
N HIS A 166 15.33 -13.42 7.93
CA HIS A 166 16.23 -12.28 7.86
C HIS A 166 15.74 -11.12 8.74
N LEU A 167 14.47 -10.72 8.62
CA LEU A 167 13.89 -9.63 9.42
C LEU A 167 13.94 -9.95 10.92
N ASP A 168 13.65 -11.19 11.31
CA ASP A 168 13.67 -11.64 12.71
C ASP A 168 15.09 -11.55 13.33
N ARG A 169 16.12 -12.01 12.60
CA ARG A 169 17.51 -11.90 13.04
C ARG A 169 18.00 -10.45 13.15
N ASN A 170 17.34 -9.50 12.49
CA ASN A 170 17.78 -8.12 12.36
C ASN A 170 16.88 -7.10 13.08
N ARG A 171 16.02 -7.53 14.03
CA ARG A 171 15.10 -6.66 14.79
C ARG A 171 15.76 -5.46 15.49
N ALA A 172 17.05 -5.57 15.84
CA ALA A 172 17.80 -4.48 16.47
C ALA A 172 18.01 -3.27 15.54
N ARG A 173 17.95 -3.48 14.21
CA ARG A 173 18.18 -2.42 13.19
C ARG A 173 17.05 -2.31 12.17
N VAL A 174 16.12 -3.26 12.12
CA VAL A 174 14.97 -3.26 11.21
C VAL A 174 13.69 -3.32 12.01
N TRP A 175 12.87 -2.30 11.87
CA TRP A 175 11.52 -2.30 12.40
C TRP A 175 10.53 -2.71 11.31
N THR A 176 9.87 -3.84 11.49
CA THR A 176 8.79 -4.33 10.62
C THR A 176 7.45 -4.13 11.32
N ALA A 177 6.52 -3.45 10.67
CA ALA A 177 5.21 -3.13 11.21
C ALA A 177 4.20 -2.89 10.07
N PRO A 178 2.88 -2.87 10.38
CA PRO A 178 1.85 -2.49 9.40
C PRO A 178 2.08 -1.11 8.79
N VAL A 179 1.56 -0.89 7.56
CA VAL A 179 1.79 0.34 6.81
C VAL A 179 1.21 1.54 7.55
N ALA A 180 -0.02 1.43 8.08
CA ALA A 180 -0.63 2.50 8.86
C ALA A 180 0.21 2.88 10.09
N THR A 181 0.82 1.89 10.76
CA THR A 181 1.67 2.12 11.95
C THR A 181 2.94 2.89 11.59
N VAL A 182 3.66 2.46 10.54
CA VAL A 182 4.88 3.16 10.12
C VAL A 182 4.56 4.55 9.58
N ALA A 183 3.48 4.69 8.79
CA ALA A 183 3.07 5.97 8.23
C ALA A 183 2.74 7.01 9.31
N GLN A 184 2.04 6.63 10.39
CA GLN A 184 1.78 7.53 11.52
C GLN A 184 3.07 7.98 12.22
N ARG A 185 4.03 7.05 12.40
CA ARG A 185 5.35 7.38 12.96
C ARG A 185 6.11 8.36 12.07
N VAL A 186 6.07 8.15 10.75
CA VAL A 186 6.69 9.03 9.76
C VAL A 186 6.01 10.39 9.71
N SER A 187 4.67 10.46 9.80
CA SER A 187 3.92 11.72 9.87
C SER A 187 4.38 12.60 11.04
N HIS A 188 4.49 12.00 12.23
CA HIS A 188 5.00 12.71 13.40
C HIS A 188 6.45 13.17 13.21
N TYR A 189 7.31 12.32 12.64
CA TYR A 189 8.68 12.68 12.32
C TYR A 189 8.75 13.87 11.35
N GLN A 190 7.97 13.85 10.26
CA GLN A 190 7.93 14.91 9.26
C GLN A 190 7.50 16.25 9.89
N ALA A 191 6.46 16.26 10.72
CA ALA A 191 6.03 17.46 11.44
C ALA A 191 7.18 18.07 12.23
N THR A 192 7.88 17.27 13.05
CA THR A 192 9.02 17.77 13.85
C THR A 192 10.25 18.14 13.03
N TYR A 193 10.47 17.50 11.87
CA TYR A 193 11.60 17.76 10.98
C TYR A 193 11.46 19.11 10.31
N PHE A 194 10.27 19.43 9.79
CA PHE A 194 10.02 20.69 9.10
C PHE A 194 9.90 21.87 10.07
N ASP A 195 9.36 21.68 11.28
CA ASP A 195 9.36 22.73 12.31
C ASP A 195 10.79 23.20 12.64
N LYS A 196 11.77 22.30 12.64
CA LYS A 196 13.19 22.61 12.86
C LYS A 196 13.91 23.18 11.64
N ALA A 197 13.35 23.03 10.44
CA ALA A 197 13.96 23.52 9.20
C ALA A 197 13.59 24.97 8.88
N VAL A 198 12.56 25.50 9.55
CA VAL A 198 12.03 26.86 9.36
C VAL A 198 12.45 27.82 10.50
N GLY A 199 12.99 27.31 11.61
CA GLY A 199 13.56 28.08 12.72
C GLY A 199 15.08 28.08 12.71
#